data_AF-A0A354CU36-F1
#
_entry.id   AF-A0A354CU36-F1
#
_cell.length_a   1.000
_cell.length_b   1.000
_cell.length_c   1.000
_cell.angle_alpha   90.00
_cell.angle_beta   90.00
_cell.angle_gamma   90.00
#
_symmetry.space_group_name_H-M   'P 1'
#
loop_
_entity.id
_entity.type
_entity.pdbx_description
1 polymer ?
#
loop_
_entity_poly.entity_id
_entity_poly.type
_entity_poly.pdbx_seq_one_letter_code
_entity_poly.pdbx_strand_id
1 'polypeptide(L)'
;TIATNMAGRGTDIMLGGNPEYLAKAQMRKMEIDEELINEATGFSETDNEEILKARELYKELNEKFKKEIAPEAEEVRKAGGLYILGTERHESRRIDNQ
;
A
#
# COMPACT_ATOMS: atom_id res chain seq x y z
N THR A 1 -9.43 3.54 -12.57
CA THR A 1 -9.12 4.80 -11.85
C THR A 1 -8.86 5.89 -12.86
N ILE A 2 -9.47 7.07 -12.71
CA ILE A 2 -9.13 8.23 -13.53
C ILE A 2 -8.16 9.09 -12.70
N ALA A 3 -6.95 9.27 -13.20
CA ALA A 3 -5.95 10.15 -12.61
C ALA A 3 -5.83 11.41 -13.49
N THR A 4 -6.06 12.58 -12.91
CA THR A 4 -5.90 13.86 -13.61
C THR A 4 -4.44 14.32 -13.50
N ASN A 5 -3.82 14.70 -14.61
CA ASN A 5 -2.40 15.06 -14.68
C ASN A 5 -1.52 13.97 -14.03
N MET A 6 -0.84 14.30 -12.93
CA MET A 6 0.01 13.40 -12.15
C MET A 6 -0.64 12.95 -10.82
N ALA A 7 -1.96 12.88 -10.74
CA ALA A 7 -2.64 12.42 -9.52
C ALA A 7 -2.23 10.98 -9.15
N GLY A 8 -2.01 10.74 -7.84
CA GLY A 8 -1.48 9.47 -7.35
C GLY A 8 0.05 9.33 -7.45
N ARG A 9 0.76 10.38 -7.87
CA ARG A 9 2.23 10.42 -7.88
C ARG A 9 2.80 10.07 -6.50
N GLY A 10 3.76 9.16 -6.49
CA GLY A 10 4.46 8.72 -5.28
C GLY A 10 3.75 7.60 -4.51
N THR A 11 2.65 7.05 -5.03
CA THR A 11 2.02 5.84 -4.49
C THR A 11 2.16 4.69 -5.47
N ASP A 12 2.71 3.57 -5.02
CA ASP A 12 2.86 2.38 -5.85
C ASP A 12 1.50 1.70 -6.11
N ILE A 13 1.22 1.43 -7.39
CA ILE A 13 0.05 0.66 -7.81
C ILE A 13 0.39 -0.83 -7.79
N MET A 14 0.12 -1.48 -6.67
CA MET A 14 0.31 -2.92 -6.52
C MET A 14 -0.87 -3.72 -7.09
N LEU A 15 -0.57 -4.78 -7.85
CA LEU A 15 -1.59 -5.67 -8.41
C LEU A 15 -2.36 -6.38 -7.29
N GLY A 16 -3.69 -6.35 -7.35
CA GLY A 16 -4.57 -6.90 -6.32
C GLY A 16 -4.67 -6.06 -5.03
N GLY A 17 -3.87 -4.99 -4.87
CA GLY A 17 -3.94 -4.08 -3.73
C GLY A 17 -2.67 -4.01 -2.88
N ASN A 18 -2.65 -3.06 -1.94
CA ASN A 18 -1.52 -2.80 -1.06
C ASN A 18 -1.80 -3.35 0.36
N PRO A 19 -1.15 -4.46 0.78
CA PRO A 19 -1.42 -5.09 2.07
C PRO A 19 -0.93 -4.23 3.25
N GLU A 20 0.14 -3.44 3.09
CA GLU A 20 0.64 -2.54 4.14
C GLU A 20 -0.37 -1.43 4.42
N TYR A 21 -0.93 -0.84 3.36
CA TYR A 21 -1.97 0.18 3.50
C TYR A 21 -3.22 -0.38 4.17
N LEU A 22 -3.65 -1.59 3.78
CA LEU A 22 -4.81 -2.25 4.40
C LEU A 22 -4.56 -2.58 5.88
N ALA A 23 -3.36 -3.07 6.22
CA ALA A 23 -2.98 -3.34 7.60
C ALA A 23 -3.03 -2.06 8.45
N LYS A 24 -2.41 -0.97 7.99
CA LYS A 24 -2.45 0.34 8.67
C LYS A 24 -3.89 0.88 8.78
N ALA A 25 -4.68 0.78 7.72
CA ALA A 25 -6.08 1.21 7.75
C ALA A 25 -6.92 0.39 8.74
N GLN A 26 -6.66 -0.91 8.86
CA GLN A 26 -7.32 -1.77 9.84
C GLN A 26 -6.91 -1.41 11.27
N MET A 27 -5.64 -1.10 11.52
CA MET A 27 -5.18 -0.60 12.83
C MET A 27 -5.85 0.72 13.20
N ARG A 28 -5.99 1.67 12.26
CA ARG A 28 -6.75 2.92 12.48
C ARG A 28 -8.21 2.66 12.83
N LYS A 29 -8.85 1.68 12.17
CA LYS A 29 -10.23 1.26 12.50
C LYS A 29 -10.36 0.63 13.88
N MET A 30 -9.28 0.05 14.40
CA MET A 30 -9.19 -0.46 15.77
C MET A 30 -8.87 0.66 16.79
N GLU A 31 -8.91 1.92 16.36
CA GLU A 31 -8.64 3.10 17.20
C GLU A 31 -7.21 3.11 17.79
N ILE A 32 -6.27 2.46 17.11
CA ILE A 32 -4.85 2.54 17.46
C ILE A 32 -4.31 3.91 17.06
N ASP A 33 -3.57 4.54 17.97
CA ASP A 33 -2.98 5.85 17.76
C ASP A 33 -2.02 5.87 16.55
N GLU A 34 -1.99 6.99 15.82
CA GLU A 34 -1.20 7.13 14.61
C GLU A 34 0.31 7.14 14.89
N GLU A 35 0.75 7.63 16.04
CA GLU A 35 2.14 7.55 16.50
C GLU A 35 2.54 6.08 16.69
N LEU A 36 1.67 5.29 17.34
CA LEU A 36 1.91 3.87 17.57
C LEU A 36 1.94 3.08 16.26
N ILE A 37 1.08 3.40 15.29
CA ILE A 37 1.11 2.77 13.95
C ILE A 37 2.43 3.08 13.23
N ASN A 38 2.93 4.32 13.33
CA ASN A 38 4.19 4.69 12.71
C ASN A 38 5.36 3.95 13.35
N GLU A 39 5.45 3.93 14.67
CA GLU A 39 6.47 3.19 15.43
C GLU A 39 6.40 1.67 15.20
N ALA A 40 5.19 1.13 15.00
CA ALA A 40 4.98 -0.27 14.67
C ALA A 40 5.45 -0.65 13.27
N THR A 41 5.50 0.31 12.35
CA THR A 41 6.01 0.08 10.99
C THR A 41 7.46 0.50 10.79
N GLY A 42 8.06 1.14 11.81
CA GLY A 42 9.48 1.46 11.85
C GLY A 42 10.35 0.26 12.18
N PHE A 43 11.64 0.39 11.88
CA PHE A 43 12.67 -0.64 12.15
C PHE A 43 13.47 -0.37 13.45
N SER A 44 13.12 0.69 14.19
CA SER A 44 13.83 1.09 15.40
C SER A 44 13.70 0.04 16.50
N GLU A 45 14.78 -0.27 17.22
CA GLU A 45 14.68 -1.11 18.43
C GLU A 45 13.95 -0.34 19.54
N THR A 46 13.10 -1.03 20.29
CA THR A 46 12.35 -0.45 21.40
C THR A 46 11.98 -1.53 22.40
N ASP A 47 12.03 -1.17 23.68
CA ASP A 47 11.62 -2.03 24.80
C ASP A 47 10.16 -1.76 25.23
N ASN A 48 9.48 -0.81 24.58
CA ASN A 48 8.10 -0.49 24.92
C ASN A 48 7.15 -1.63 24.49
N GLU A 49 6.52 -2.27 25.48
CA GLU A 49 5.59 -3.38 25.25
C GLU A 49 4.41 -3.03 24.33
N GLU A 50 3.92 -1.79 24.35
CA GLU A 50 2.80 -1.37 23.50
C GLU A 50 3.22 -1.31 22.03
N ILE A 51 4.42 -0.82 21.75
CA ILE A 51 4.97 -0.78 20.38
C ILE A 51 5.23 -2.21 19.90
N LEU A 52 5.76 -3.09 20.75
CA LEU A 52 6.00 -4.49 20.39
C LEU A 52 4.69 -5.23 20.06
N LYS A 53 3.63 -5.05 20.86
CA LYS A 53 2.30 -5.61 20.57
C LYS A 53 1.72 -5.05 19.27
N ALA A 54 1.86 -3.74 19.03
CA ALA A 54 1.42 -3.12 17.80
C ALA A 54 2.19 -3.63 16.56
N ARG A 55 3.49 -3.93 16.69
CA ARG A 55 4.32 -4.56 15.65
C ARG A 55 3.85 -5.97 15.30
N GLU A 56 3.58 -6.78 16.32
CA GLU A 56 3.06 -8.13 16.14
C GLU A 56 1.70 -8.11 15.43
N LEU A 57 0.79 -7.24 15.89
CA LEU A 57 -0.52 -7.04 15.26
C LEU A 57 -0.38 -6.56 13.81
N TYR A 58 0.48 -5.58 13.55
CA TYR A 58 0.75 -5.10 12.18
C TYR A 58 1.24 -6.24 11.29
N LYS A 59 2.20 -7.04 11.77
CA LYS A 59 2.75 -8.19 11.04
C LYS A 59 1.66 -9.22 10.71
N GLU A 60 0.82 -9.56 11.68
CA GLU A 60 -0.29 -10.50 11.48
C GLU A 60 -1.27 -9.98 10.43
N LEU A 61 -1.70 -8.72 10.55
CA LEU A 61 -2.63 -8.09 9.60
C LEU A 61 -2.03 -8.01 8.20
N ASN A 62 -0.76 -7.63 8.09
CA ASN A 62 -0.06 -7.53 6.82
C ASN A 62 0.05 -8.92 6.15
N GLU A 63 0.42 -9.97 6.89
CA GLU A 63 0.47 -11.32 6.36
C GLU A 63 -0.91 -11.84 5.96
N LYS A 64 -1.95 -11.51 6.73
CA LYS A 64 -3.35 -11.83 6.40
C LYS A 64 -3.76 -11.19 5.08
N PHE A 65 -3.63 -9.86 4.95
CA PHE A 65 -4.02 -9.16 3.73
C PHE A 65 -3.18 -9.57 2.53
N LYS A 66 -1.89 -9.87 2.73
CA LYS A 66 -1.03 -10.40 1.67
C LYS A 66 -1.54 -11.73 1.11
N LYS A 67 -2.03 -12.63 1.97
CA LYS A 67 -2.65 -13.90 1.56
C LYS A 67 -3.99 -13.69 0.86
N GLU A 68 -4.80 -12.76 1.35
CA GLU A 68 -6.10 -12.43 0.75
C GLU A 68 -5.96 -11.81 -0.65
N ILE A 69 -4.96 -10.95 -0.84
CA ILE A 69 -4.68 -10.27 -2.12
C ILE A 69 -3.99 -11.18 -3.14
N ALA A 70 -3.15 -12.12 -2.69
CA ALA A 70 -2.37 -13.00 -3.56
C ALA A 70 -3.15 -13.63 -4.75
N PRO A 71 -4.36 -14.21 -4.57
CA PRO A 71 -5.12 -14.76 -5.70
C PRO A 71 -5.51 -13.68 -6.71
N GLU A 72 -6.00 -12.52 -6.25
CA GLU A 72 -6.40 -11.43 -7.14
C GLU A 72 -5.19 -10.84 -7.87
N ALA A 73 -4.06 -10.67 -7.18
CA ALA A 73 -2.81 -10.23 -7.79
C ALA A 73 -2.36 -11.15 -8.93
N GLU A 74 -2.57 -12.46 -8.78
CA GLU A 74 -2.25 -13.45 -9.81
C GLU A 74 -3.24 -13.40 -10.99
N GLU A 75 -4.53 -13.20 -10.74
CA GLU A 75 -5.51 -13.01 -11.81
C GLU A 75 -5.24 -11.75 -12.63
N VAL A 76 -4.88 -10.63 -11.97
CA VAL A 76 -4.49 -9.39 -12.66
C VAL A 76 -3.21 -9.59 -13.48
N ARG A 77 -2.23 -10.35 -12.96
CA ARG A 77 -1.01 -10.70 -13.70
C ARG A 77 -1.33 -11.51 -14.96
N LYS A 78 -2.20 -12.51 -14.86
CA LYS A 78 -2.66 -13.30 -16.01
C LYS A 78 -3.43 -12.46 -17.03
N ALA A 79 -4.16 -11.45 -16.58
CA ALA A 79 -4.89 -10.52 -17.45
C ALA A 79 -3.98 -9.52 -18.20
N GLY A 80 -2.67 -9.50 -17.92
CA GLY A 80 -1.70 -8.62 -18.59
C GLY A 80 -1.18 -7.47 -17.73
N GLY A 81 -1.57 -7.40 -16.45
CA GLY A 81 -1.07 -6.40 -15.51
C GLY A 81 -1.73 -5.03 -15.63
N LEU A 82 -1.06 -4.00 -15.10
CA LEU A 82 -1.53 -2.62 -15.15
C LEU A 82 -1.45 -2.09 -16.58
N TYR A 83 -2.57 -1.61 -17.11
CA TYR A 83 -2.65 -0.93 -18.39
C TYR A 83 -2.85 0.57 -18.20
N ILE A 84 -1.93 1.37 -18.76
CA ILE A 84 -1.98 2.84 -18.70
C ILE A 84 -2.45 3.35 -20.06
N LEU A 85 -3.52 4.15 -20.05
CA LEU A 85 -4.06 4.83 -21.22
C LEU A 85 -4.02 6.34 -20.99
N GLY A 86 -3.09 7.01 -21.66
CA GLY A 86 -3.03 8.47 -21.70
C GLY A 86 -4.07 9.02 -22.67
N THR A 87 -4.83 10.04 -22.26
CA THR A 87 -5.84 10.68 -23.11
C THR A 87 -5.23 11.67 -24.09
N GLU A 88 -4.13 12.32 -23.70
CA GLU A 88 -3.39 13.31 -24.49
C GLU A 88 -1.88 13.22 -24.14
N ARG A 89 -1.03 13.91 -24.92
CA ARG A 89 0.41 14.02 -24.62
C ARG A 89 0.71 15.30 -23.87
N HIS A 90 1.60 15.22 -22.89
CA HIS A 90 2.10 16.40 -22.18
C HIS A 90 3.14 17.16 -23.01
N GLU A 91 3.47 18.38 -22.58
CA GLU A 91 4.50 19.22 -23.21
C GLU A 91 5.90 18.60 -23.18
N SER A 92 6.13 17.64 -22.28
CA SER A 92 7.42 16.95 -22.15
C SER A 92 7.23 15.44 -22.17
N ARG A 93 7.99 14.78 -23.04
CA ARG A 93 8.07 13.30 -23.10
C ARG A 93 8.44 12.67 -21.75
N ARG A 94 9.20 13.39 -20.91
CA ARG A 94 9.56 12.90 -19.58
C ARG A 94 8.33 12.74 -18.67
N ILE A 95 7.31 13.57 -18.85
CA ILE A 95 6.07 13.50 -18.08
C ILE A 95 5.23 12.31 -18.56
N ASP A 96 5.12 12.10 -19.88
CA ASP A 96 4.40 10.95 -20.44
C ASP A 96 5.03 9.59 -20.10
N ASN A 97 6.35 9.55 -19.89
CA ASN A 97 7.07 8.32 -19.52
C ASN A 97 6.98 7.98 -18.03
N GLN A 98 6.48 8.88 -17.19
CA GLN A 98 6.24 8.64 -15.76
C GLN A 98 4.87 7.99 -15.57
#